data_AF-A0A2E4VD39-F1
#
_entry.id   AF-A0A2E4VD39-F1
#
_cell.length_a   1.000
_cell.length_b   1.000
_cell.length_c   1.000
_cell.angle_alpha   90.00
_cell.angle_beta   90.00
_cell.angle_gamma   90.00
#
_symmetry.space_group_name_H-M   'P 1'
#
loop_
_entity.id
_entity.type
_entity.pdbx_description
1 polymer ?
#
loop_
_entity_poly.entity_id
_entity_poly.type
_entity_poly.pdbx_seq_one_letter_code
_entity_poly.pdbx_strand_id
1 'polypeptide(L)'
;NGKYGFVNQKGKIIVPVNLNYDDVGHFDYGLCQVEMDDRYGLIDQTGRLVIPLFYDKLLAINEELVLARKEGKWALVDKLDFTSYPPMF
;
A
#
# COMPACT_ATOMS: atom_id res chain seq x y z
N ASN A 1 14.73 0.88 15.89
CA ASN A 1 14.38 1.68 14.71
C ASN A 1 14.55 0.82 13.47
N GLY A 2 13.68 -0.17 13.31
CA GLY A 2 13.72 -1.05 12.14
C GLY A 2 13.08 -0.32 10.98
N LYS A 3 13.79 -0.25 9.85
CA LYS A 3 13.20 0.14 8.57
C LYS A 3 13.06 -1.13 7.77
N TYR A 4 11.93 -1.29 7.08
CA TYR A 4 11.63 -2.50 6.34
C TYR A 4 11.74 -2.27 4.83
N GLY A 5 12.13 -3.32 4.12
CA GLY A 5 12.20 -3.33 2.67
C GLY A 5 12.12 -4.76 2.17
N PHE A 6 11.81 -4.92 0.89
CA PHE A 6 11.67 -6.22 0.26
C PHE A 6 12.85 -6.50 -0.65
N VAL A 7 13.33 -7.73 -0.60
CA VAL A 7 14.26 -8.27 -1.60
C VAL A 7 13.56 -9.41 -2.33
N ASN A 8 13.85 -9.57 -3.62
CA ASN A 8 13.41 -10.75 -4.35
C ASN A 8 14.25 -11.98 -3.96
N GLN A 9 13.89 -13.16 -4.47
CA GLN A 9 14.63 -14.41 -4.23
C GLN A 9 16.10 -14.38 -4.68
N LYS A 10 16.48 -13.41 -5.54
CA LYS A 10 17.85 -13.20 -6.01
C LYS A 10 18.62 -12.16 -5.17
N GLY A 11 18.05 -11.69 -4.06
CA GLY A 11 18.64 -10.67 -3.19
C GLY A 11 18.58 -9.25 -3.76
N LYS A 12 17.88 -9.01 -4.88
CA LYS A 12 17.71 -7.66 -5.43
C LYS A 12 16.66 -6.93 -4.62
N ILE A 13 17.00 -5.72 -4.15
CA ILE A 13 16.08 -4.81 -3.49
C ILE A 13 14.93 -4.45 -4.45
N ILE A 14 13.71 -4.76 -4.02
CA ILE A 14 12.45 -4.35 -4.65
C ILE A 14 11.96 -3.07 -4.00
N VAL A 15 11.79 -3.09 -2.67
CA VAL A 15 11.35 -1.93 -1.90
C VAL A 15 12.54 -1.47 -1.09
N PRO A 16 13.15 -0.34 -1.44
CA PRO A 16 14.33 0.10 -0.74
C PRO A 16 13.97 0.54 0.69
N VAL A 17 14.81 0.10 1.62
CA VAL A 17 14.68 0.32 3.07
C VAL A 17 14.74 1.82 3.44
N ASN A 18 15.13 2.67 2.50
CA ASN A 18 15.15 4.13 2.64
C ASN A 18 13.77 4.79 2.47
N LEU A 19 12.74 4.05 2.05
CA LEU A 19 11.37 4.59 1.93
C LEU A 19 10.72 4.90 3.28
N ASN A 20 11.42 4.66 4.40
CA ASN A 20 11.02 5.02 5.77
C ASN A 20 9.62 4.55 6.15
N TYR A 21 9.17 3.40 5.64
CA TYR A 21 7.94 2.80 6.12
C TYR A 21 8.12 2.30 7.56
N ASP A 22 7.12 2.60 8.38
CA ASP A 22 7.01 2.16 9.77
C ASP A 22 6.60 0.68 9.83
N ASP A 23 5.74 0.25 8.90
CA ASP A 23 5.34 -1.14 8.72
C ASP A 23 5.13 -1.49 7.23
N VAL A 24 5.33 -2.77 6.92
CA VAL A 24 5.07 -3.34 5.59
C VAL A 24 4.40 -4.71 5.72
N GLY A 25 3.31 -4.90 4.98
CA GLY A 25 2.54 -6.14 4.99
C GLY A 25 3.13 -7.26 4.11
N HIS A 26 2.31 -8.22 3.73
CA HIS A 26 2.66 -9.21 2.71
C HIS A 26 2.15 -8.77 1.33
N PHE A 27 2.68 -9.39 0.29
CA PHE A 27 2.14 -9.24 -1.06
C PHE A 27 0.91 -10.13 -1.24
N ASP A 28 -0.25 -9.51 -1.40
CA ASP A 28 -1.51 -10.15 -1.79
C ASP A 28 -2.00 -9.51 -3.09
N TYR A 29 -2.40 -10.32 -4.07
CA TYR A 29 -2.88 -9.83 -5.37
C TYR A 29 -1.88 -8.88 -6.08
N GLY A 30 -0.58 -9.11 -5.88
CA GLY A 30 0.50 -8.28 -6.44
C GLY A 30 0.67 -6.91 -5.76
N LEU A 31 -0.02 -6.65 -4.65
CA LEU A 31 0.04 -5.42 -3.88
C LEU A 31 0.54 -5.71 -2.47
N CYS A 32 1.30 -4.78 -1.91
CA CYS A 32 1.71 -4.80 -0.52
C CYS A 32 1.22 -3.53 0.16
N GLN A 33 0.62 -3.67 1.33
CA GLN A 33 0.34 -2.54 2.20
C GLN A 33 1.62 -1.99 2.82
N VAL A 34 1.72 -0.68 2.87
CA VAL A 34 2.81 0.05 3.53
C VAL A 34 2.22 1.12 4.44
N GLU A 35 2.90 1.36 5.57
CA GLU A 35 2.53 2.36 6.56
C GLU A 35 3.66 3.35 6.76
N MET A 36 3.33 4.63 6.86
CA MET A 36 4.24 5.71 7.24
C MET A 36 3.44 6.81 7.93
N ASP A 37 3.90 7.28 9.10
CA ASP A 37 3.26 8.36 9.86
C ASP A 37 1.74 8.11 10.10
N ASP A 38 1.38 6.89 10.52
CA ASP A 38 -0.01 6.40 10.72
C ASP A 38 -0.90 6.46 9.46
N ARG A 39 -0.30 6.57 8.26
CA ARG A 39 -1.00 6.56 6.97
C ARG A 39 -0.64 5.32 6.17
N TYR A 40 -1.66 4.76 5.52
CA TYR A 40 -1.54 3.55 4.71
C TYR A 40 -1.61 3.87 3.22
N GLY A 41 -0.76 3.17 2.46
CA GLY A 41 -0.71 3.13 1.01
C GLY A 41 -0.55 1.70 0.51
N LEU A 42 -0.60 1.52 -0.81
CA LEU A 42 -0.28 0.25 -1.47
C LEU A 42 0.86 0.45 -2.45
N ILE A 43 1.81 -0.48 -2.45
CA ILE A 43 2.88 -0.58 -3.44
C ILE A 43 2.70 -1.84 -4.30
N ASP A 44 3.27 -1.82 -5.50
CA ASP A 44 3.39 -3.02 -6.34
C ASP A 44 4.68 -3.81 -6.05
N GLN A 45 4.86 -4.93 -6.75
CA GLN A 45 6.05 -5.80 -6.66
C GLN A 45 7.34 -5.16 -7.20
N THR A 46 7.29 -3.93 -7.70
CA THR A 46 8.46 -3.12 -8.07
C THR A 46 8.81 -2.10 -6.98
N GLY A 47 7.97 -2.00 -5.95
CA GLY A 47 8.08 -1.00 -4.88
C GLY A 47 7.50 0.36 -5.24
N ARG A 48 6.79 0.48 -6.37
CA ARG A 48 6.11 1.71 -6.76
C ARG A 48 4.81 1.86 -6.00
N LEU A 49 4.56 3.05 -5.46
CA LEU A 49 3.25 3.41 -4.89
C LEU A 49 2.17 3.36 -5.97
N VAL A 50 1.20 2.47 -5.77
CA VAL A 50 -0.05 2.35 -6.53
C VAL A 50 -1.15 3.18 -5.87
N ILE A 51 -1.23 3.13 -4.54
CA ILE A 51 -2.10 3.98 -3.73
C ILE A 51 -1.22 4.78 -2.77
N PRO A 52 -1.32 6.13 -2.74
CA PRO A 52 -0.51 6.97 -1.86
C PRO A 52 -0.86 6.77 -0.39
N LEU A 53 0.08 7.11 0.50
CA LEU A 53 -0.05 7.06 1.96
C LEU A 53 -1.00 8.17 2.43
N PHE A 54 -2.31 7.94 2.31
CA PHE A 54 -3.34 8.93 2.61
C PHE A 54 -4.46 8.37 3.49
N TYR A 55 -4.59 7.05 3.56
CA TYR A 55 -5.73 6.38 4.19
C TYR A 55 -5.42 5.99 5.64
N ASP A 56 -6.43 5.99 6.48
CA ASP A 56 -6.32 5.50 7.87
C ASP A 56 -6.21 3.97 7.94
N LYS A 57 -6.63 3.29 6.86
CA LYS A 57 -6.46 1.85 6.65
C LYS A 57 -6.77 1.50 5.19
N LEU A 58 -6.06 0.51 4.66
CA LEU A 58 -6.41 -0.15 3.40
C LEU A 58 -6.51 -1.66 3.63
N LEU A 59 -7.34 -2.35 2.88
CA LEU A 59 -7.40 -3.81 2.86
C LEU A 59 -7.71 -4.27 1.44
N ALA A 60 -6.77 -4.96 0.82
CA ALA A 60 -7.02 -5.60 -0.48
C ALA A 60 -8.02 -6.75 -0.27
N ILE A 61 -9.10 -6.75 -1.04
CA ILE A 61 -10.12 -7.82 -1.01
C ILE A 61 -9.86 -8.80 -2.15
N ASN A 62 -9.49 -8.30 -3.32
CA ASN A 62 -9.06 -9.06 -4.48
C ASN A 62 -8.17 -8.17 -5.39
N GLU A 63 -7.93 -8.58 -6.63
CA GLU A 63 -7.09 -7.86 -7.60
C GLU A 63 -7.65 -6.49 -8.00
N GLU A 64 -8.97 -6.30 -7.88
CA GLU A 64 -9.73 -5.14 -8.36
C GLU A 64 -10.31 -4.29 -7.23
N LEU A 65 -10.52 -4.85 -6.03
CA LEU A 65 -11.26 -4.19 -4.96
C LEU A 65 -10.41 -4.00 -3.70
N VAL A 66 -10.47 -2.79 -3.16
CA VAL A 66 -9.83 -2.41 -1.90
C VAL A 66 -10.88 -1.79 -0.98
N LEU A 67 -10.88 -2.22 0.28
CA LEU A 67 -11.62 -1.56 1.33
C LEU A 67 -10.74 -0.44 1.91
N ALA A 68 -11.16 0.80 1.75
CA ALA A 68 -10.42 1.97 2.23
C ALA A 68 -11.13 2.61 3.42
N ARG A 69 -10.37 2.95 4.46
CA ARG A 69 -10.83 3.76 5.57
C ARG A 69 -10.21 5.15 5.51
N LYS A 70 -11.04 6.17 5.61
CA LYS A 70 -10.61 7.56 5.74
C LYS A 70 -11.56 8.31 6.66
N GLU A 71 -11.00 9.07 7.60
CA GLU A 71 -11.75 9.87 8.58
C GLU A 71 -12.81 9.02 9.31
N GLY A 72 -12.46 7.77 9.63
CA GLY A 72 -13.34 6.82 10.32
C GLY A 72 -14.45 6.20 9.46
N LYS A 73 -14.59 6.57 8.18
CA LYS A 73 -15.55 6.00 7.25
C LYS A 73 -14.90 4.94 6.37
N TRP A 74 -15.67 3.92 6.01
CA TRP A 74 -15.24 2.84 5.12
C TRP A 74 -15.93 2.94 3.77
N ALA A 75 -15.16 2.69 2.71
CA ALA A 75 -15.68 2.57 1.35
C ALA A 75 -15.03 1.37 0.65
N LEU A 76 -15.83 0.66 -0.14
CA LEU A 76 -15.32 -0.30 -1.12
C LEU A 76 -14.98 0.46 -2.39
N VAL A 77 -13.77 0.28 -2.89
CA VAL A 77 -13.22 1.10 -3.97
C VAL A 77 -12.57 0.21 -5.00
N ASP A 78 -12.81 0.50 -6.28
CA ASP A 78 -12.08 -0.14 -7.36
C ASP A 78 -10.63 0.37 -7.37
N LYS A 79 -9.67 -0.54 -7.49
CA LYS A 79 -8.25 -0.26 -7.62
C LYS A 79 -8.00 0.72 -8.77
N LEU A 80 -8.74 0.60 -9.88
CA LEU A 80 -8.65 1.49 -11.03
C LEU A 80 -9.02 2.93 -10.66
N ASP A 81 -9.98 3.13 -9.75
CA ASP A 81 -10.36 4.47 -9.30
C ASP A 81 -9.15 5.17 -8.66
N PHE A 82 -8.39 4.49 -7.80
CA PHE A 82 -7.20 5.06 -7.17
C PHE A 82 -6.10 5.44 -8.16
N THR A 83 -5.99 4.72 -9.29
CA THR A 83 -4.98 5.04 -10.31
C THR A 83 -5.30 6.34 -11.06
N SER A 84 -6.57 6.73 -11.11
CA SER A 84 -7.02 7.95 -11.78
C SER A 84 -7.10 9.15 -10.82
N TYR A 85 -7.60 8.96 -9.60
CA TYR A 85 -7.60 9.93 -8.49
C TYR A 85 -7.92 9.17 -7.19
N PRO A 86 -7.15 9.33 -6.09
CA PRO A 86 -7.51 8.70 -4.82
C PRO A 86 -8.89 9.23 -4.40
N PRO A 87 -9.90 8.36 -4.26
CA PRO A 87 -11.24 8.84 -4.01
C PRO A 87 -11.33 9.51 -2.64
N MET A 88 -11.93 10.69 -2.64
CA MET A 88 -12.17 11.52 -1.46
C MET A 88 -13.60 11.26 -1.00
N PHE A 89 -13.76 10.35 -0.03
CA PHE A 89 -15.02 10.09 0.67
C PHE A 89 -15.15 10.96 1.92
#